data_AF-A0A2C8F7L0-F1
#
_entry.id   AF-A0A2C8F7L0-F1
#
_cell.length_a   1.000
_cell.length_b   1.000
_cell.length_c   1.000
_cell.angle_alpha   90.00
_cell.angle_beta   90.00
_cell.angle_gamma   90.00
#
_symmetry.space_group_name_H-M   'P 1'
#
loop_
_entity.id
_entity.type
_entity.pdbx_description
1 polymer ?
#
loop_
_entity_poly.entity_id
_entity_poly.type
_entity_poly.pdbx_seq_one_letter_code
_entity_poly.pdbx_strand_id
1 'polypeptide(L)' 'MSRKVRSVRVPRELETLNISGLIHECEKHLRDIESATLLKQQGNVEAAEALIRARQGDLGRKVGKLVWEARVEYGKHKGE' A
#
# COMPACT_ATOMS: atom_id res chain seq x y z
N MET A 1 7.39 -11.83 -2.87
CA MET A 1 7.97 -11.89 -4.23
C MET A 1 9.39 -11.34 -4.15
N SER A 2 10.31 -11.86 -4.98
CA SER A 2 11.68 -11.31 -5.06
C SER A 2 11.61 -9.81 -5.40
N ARG A 3 12.32 -8.96 -4.65
CA ARG A 3 12.39 -7.52 -4.89
C ARG A 3 13.22 -7.28 -6.15
N LYS A 4 12.57 -7.31 -7.32
CA LYS A 4 13.17 -6.83 -8.56
C LYS A 4 13.14 -5.31 -8.55
N VAL A 5 14.30 -4.69 -8.39
CA VAL A 5 14.46 -3.24 -8.56
C VAL A 5 14.21 -2.90 -10.02
N ARG A 6 13.32 -1.95 -10.29
CA ARG A 6 13.05 -1.41 -11.63
C ARG A 6 13.12 0.11 -11.55
N SER A 7 13.91 0.71 -12.43
CA SER A 7 13.93 2.16 -12.59
C SER A 7 12.77 2.57 -13.49
N VAL A 8 11.95 3.51 -13.02
CA VAL A 8 10.78 4.02 -13.74
C VAL A 8 10.87 5.54 -13.74
N ARG A 9 10.59 6.18 -14.87
CA ARG A 9 10.48 7.64 -14.91
C ARG A 9 9.21 8.06 -14.19
N VAL A 10 9.34 9.02 -13.30
CA VAL A 10 8.22 9.56 -12.51
C VAL A 10 8.14 11.07 -12.73
N PRO A 11 6.93 11.66 -12.76
CA PRO A 11 6.75 13.11 -12.74
C PRO A 11 7.39 13.75 -11.50
N ARG A 12 7.82 15.02 -11.60
CA ARG A 12 8.47 15.76 -10.51
C ARG A 12 7.59 15.86 -9.27
N GLU A 13 6.28 15.93 -9.46
CA GLU A 13 5.28 16.00 -8.40
C GLU A 13 5.26 14.76 -7.51
N LEU A 14 5.78 13.63 -8.01
CA LEU A 14 5.84 12.35 -7.30
C LEU A 14 7.25 12.02 -6.81
N GLU A 15 8.23 12.91 -7.00
CA GLU A 15 9.63 12.66 -6.66
C GLU A 15 9.83 12.46 -5.15
N THR A 16 9.07 13.16 -4.32
CA THR A 16 9.11 13.03 -2.85
C THR A 16 8.26 11.87 -2.33
N LEU A 17 7.46 11.22 -3.19
CA LEU A 17 6.61 10.12 -2.78
C LEU A 17 7.39 8.82 -2.72
N ASN A 18 7.28 8.10 -1.60
CA ASN A 18 7.81 6.75 -1.49
C ASN A 18 6.95 5.75 -2.30
N ILE A 19 7.13 5.75 -3.62
CA ILE A 19 6.39 4.92 -4.58
C ILE A 19 6.63 3.42 -4.31
N SER A 20 7.85 3.05 -3.91
CA SER A 20 8.16 1.66 -3.57
C SER A 20 7.37 1.18 -2.36
N GLY A 21 7.28 2.01 -1.32
CA GLY A 21 6.45 1.74 -0.15
C GLY A 21 4.97 1.66 -0.50
N LEU A 22 4.48 2.57 -1.35
CA LEU A 22 3.09 2.57 -1.81
C LEU A 22 2.74 1.28 -2.55
N ILE A 23 3.57 0.89 -3.53
CA ILE A 23 3.39 -0.35 -4.30
C ILE A 23 3.41 -1.56 -3.35
N HIS A 24 4.30 -1.58 -2.37
CA HIS A 24 4.40 -2.68 -1.43
C HIS A 24 3.13 -2.85 -0.57
N GLU A 25 2.53 -1.76 -0.11
CA GLU A 25 1.28 -1.83 0.64
C GLU A 25 0.10 -2.28 -0.22
N CYS A 26 0.04 -1.83 -1.49
CA CYS A 26 -0.93 -2.33 -2.46
C CYS A 26 -0.74 -3.83 -2.74
N GLU A 27 0.50 -4.30 -2.94
CA GLU A 27 0.81 -5.72 -3.15
C GLU A 27 0.36 -6.57 -1.96
N LYS A 28 0.62 -6.10 -0.75
CA LYS A 28 0.18 -6.78 0.48
C LYS A 28 -1.33 -6.90 0.54
N HIS A 29 -2.04 -5.83 0.21
CA HIS A 29 -3.50 -5.84 0.21
C HIS A 29 -4.07 -6.82 -0.83
N LEU A 30 -3.50 -6.87 -2.04
CA LEU A 30 -3.91 -7.84 -3.06
C LEU A 30 -3.73 -9.29 -2.59
N ARG A 31 -2.64 -9.60 -1.89
CA ARG A 31 -2.41 -10.93 -1.28
C ARG A 31 -3.41 -11.25 -0.16
N ASP A 32 -3.79 -10.25 0.63
CA ASP A 32 -4.80 -10.43 1.67
C ASP A 32 -6.17 -10.76 1.04
N ILE A 33 -6.54 -10.14 -0.08
CA ILE A 33 -7.75 -10.46 -0.85
C ILE A 33 -7.69 -11.89 -1.41
N GLU A 34 -6.56 -12.29 -1.97
CA GLU A 34 -6.34 -13.64 -2.47
C GLU A 34 -6.48 -14.67 -1.33
N SER A 35 -5.89 -14.37 -0.17
CA SER A 35 -5.98 -15.22 1.02
C SER A 35 -7.41 -15.34 1.56
N ALA A 36 -8.16 -14.23 1.60
CA ALA A 36 -9.58 -14.24 1.97
C ALA A 36 -10.42 -15.08 1.00
N THR A 37 -10.10 -15.02 -0.29
CA THR A 37 -10.75 -15.83 -1.32
C THR A 37 -10.51 -17.32 -1.09
N LEU A 38 -9.27 -17.72 -0.78
CA LEU A 38 -8.91 -19.09 -0.46
C LEU A 38 -9.61 -19.59 0.81
N LEU A 39 -9.66 -18.78 1.86
CA LEU A 39 -10.38 -19.11 3.10
C LEU A 39 -11.87 -19.37 2.82
N LYS A 40 -12.50 -18.53 1.99
CA LYS A 40 -13.89 -18.71 1.57
C LYS A 40 -14.10 -20.00 0.79
N GLN A 41 -13.18 -20.35 -0.12
CA GLN A 41 -13.23 -21.62 -0.87
C GLN A 41 -13.07 -22.85 0.02
N GLN A 42 -12.32 -22.73 1.12
CA GLN A 42 -12.15 -23.79 2.13
C GLN A 42 -13.34 -23.88 3.12
N GLY A 43 -14.37 -23.06 2.95
CA GLY A 43 -15.55 -23.01 3.83
C GLY A 43 -15.35 -22.18 5.09
N ASN A 44 -14.21 -21.50 5.26
CA ASN A 44 -13.92 -20.66 6.42
C ASN A 44 -14.32 -19.19 6.17
N VAL A 45 -15.63 -18.95 6.12
CA VAL A 45 -16.21 -17.64 5.79
C VAL A 45 -15.92 -16.60 6.88
N GLU A 46 -15.99 -16.98 8.16
CA GLU A 46 -15.71 -16.06 9.28
C GLU A 46 -14.26 -15.56 9.27
N ALA A 47 -13.29 -16.44 9.02
CA ALA A 47 -11.89 -16.01 8.93
C ALA A 47 -11.65 -15.11 7.72
N ALA A 48 -12.31 -15.39 6.59
CA ALA A 48 -12.23 -14.54 5.40
C ALA A 48 -12.77 -13.12 5.68
N GLU A 49 -13.92 -13.02 6.34
CA GLU A 49 -14.51 -11.73 6.70
C GLU A 49 -13.66 -10.98 7.74
N ALA A 50 -13.15 -11.68 8.75
CA ALA A 50 -12.28 -11.08 9.76
C ALA A 50 -11.00 -10.51 9.13
N LEU A 51 -10.38 -11.25 8.18
CA LEU A 51 -9.21 -10.81 7.45
C LEU A 51 -9.47 -9.53 6.65
N ILE A 52 -10.58 -9.48 5.91
CA ILE A 52 -10.94 -8.29 5.11
C ILE A 52 -11.23 -7.09 6.01
N ARG A 53 -12.02 -7.26 7.08
CA ARG A 53 -12.34 -6.17 8.01
C ARG A 53 -11.10 -5.61 8.70
N ALA A 54 -10.20 -6.48 9.14
CA ALA A 54 -8.94 -6.05 9.75
C ALA A 54 -8.06 -5.23 8.78
N ARG A 55 -8.18 -5.47 7.47
CA ARG A 55 -7.32 -4.85 6.44
C ARG A 55 -7.88 -3.60 5.79
N GLN A 56 -9.21 -3.43 5.74
CA GLN A 56 -9.84 -2.24 5.15
C GLN A 56 -9.36 -0.92 5.78
N GLY A 57 -9.17 -0.89 7.10
CA GLY A 57 -8.67 0.30 7.81
C GLY A 57 -7.17 0.53 7.67
N ASP A 58 -6.39 -0.53 7.47
CA ASP A 58 -4.92 -0.47 7.46
C ASP A 58 -4.38 0.14 6.17
N LEU A 59 -4.93 -0.26 5.01
CA LEU A 59 -4.41 0.21 3.72
C LEU A 59 -4.55 1.73 3.60
N GLY A 60 -5.76 2.26 3.83
CA GLY A 60 -6.03 3.70 3.75
C GLY A 60 -5.15 4.51 4.70
N ARG A 61 -4.98 4.03 5.94
CA ARG A 61 -4.12 4.69 6.93
C ARG A 61 -2.66 4.74 6.48
N LYS A 62 -2.13 3.64 5.96
CA LYS A 62 -0.72 3.56 5.53
C LYS A 62 -0.46 4.36 4.27
N VAL A 63 -1.34 4.25 3.27
CA VAL A 63 -1.26 5.06 2.05
C VAL A 63 -1.35 6.53 2.38
N GLY A 64 -2.32 6.93 3.22
CA GLY A 64 -2.48 8.30 3.68
C GLY A 64 -1.24 8.84 4.39
N LYS A 65 -0.59 8.02 5.23
CA LYS A 65 0.67 8.37 5.87
C LYS A 65 1.79 8.64 4.86
N LEU A 66 1.99 7.76 3.87
CA LEU A 66 3.00 7.93 2.82
C LEU A 66 2.79 9.22 2.01
N VAL A 67 1.53 9.53 1.68
CA VAL A 67 1.17 10.76 0.96
C VAL A 67 1.42 11.99 1.84
N TRP A 68 1.06 11.93 3.13
CA TRP A 68 1.31 13.03 4.05
C TRP A 68 2.81 13.29 4.23
N GLU A 69 3.63 12.25 4.39
CA GLU A 69 5.10 12.35 4.47
C GLU A 69 5.67 13.01 3.21
N ALA A 70 5.24 12.57 2.03
CA ALA A 70 5.65 13.16 0.75
C ALA A 70 5.29 14.66 0.63
N ARG A 71 4.10 15.03 1.11
CA ARG A 71 3.65 16.43 1.15
C ARG A 71 4.50 17.27 2.11
N VAL A 72 4.82 16.74 3.29
CA VAL A 72 5.67 17.43 4.27
C VAL A 72 7.05 17.67 3.68
N GLU A 73 7.63 16.66 3.02
CA GLU A 73 8.95 16.77 2.39
C GLU A 73 8.96 17.76 1.23
N TYR A 74 7.94 17.70 0.35
CA TYR A 74 7.77 18.69 -0.72
C TYR A 74 7.68 20.12 -0.20
N GLY A 75 7.02 20.33 0.95
CA GLY A 75 6.94 21.64 1.59
C GLY A 75 8.29 22.18 2.08
N LYS A 76 9.21 21.32 2.52
CA LYS A 76 10.58 21.72 2.91
C LYS A 76 11.39 22.16 1.70
N HIS A 77 11.31 21.39 0.60
CA HIS A 77 12.02 21.70 -0.65
C HIS A 77 11.55 22.99 -1.34
N LYS A 78 10.34 23.47 -1.05
CA LYS A 78 9.80 24.72 -1.61
C LYS A 78 10.16 25.97 -0.81
N GLY A 79 10.75 25.80 0.38
CA GLY A 79 11.18 26.88 1.28
C GLY A 79 12.67 27.22 1.19
N GLU A 80 13.44 26.48 0.38
CA GLU A 80 14.77 26.83 -0.14
C GLU A 80 14.64 27.61 -1.44
#